data_AF-A0A936YAG3-F1
#
_entry.id   AF-A0A936YAG3-F1
#
_cell.length_a   1.000
_cell.length_b   1.000
_cell.length_c   1.000
_cell.angle_alpha   90.00
_cell.angle_beta   90.00
_cell.angle_gamma   90.00
#
_symmetry.space_group_name_H-M   'P 1'
#
loop_
_entity.id
_entity.type
_entity.pdbx_description
1 polymer ?
#
loop_
_entity_poly.entity_id
_entity_poly.type
_entity_poly.pdbx_seq_one_letter_code
_entity_poly.pdbx_strand_id
1 'polypeptide(L)'
;MRHNPIVFVTWGLLLLAYLEYLLAKKRGMHVYSRSHTLTTIGLTIGHLFVALTIVHEFLIYVDSSIPNKLFTFPAGLFWGICAFLALDFLRYIAHRMSHKIGILWAEHAVHHASVEFNLTTHLRTGWVVFMSNGMLVAVICCFVGGLYTVLVIYYFIQFFVQSLAHSQLIHKMGILESFMVTPSHHRVHHSADRAVHDHNYGTIFIVWDKLFGTFKPEGPIQTTEFGLAYAPEAEAPLWKHAFFAWIDLIKGYANKALNASRI
;
A
#
# COMPACT_ATOMS: atom_id res chain seq x y z
N MET A 1 9.66 30.40 6.87
CA MET A 1 9.95 29.02 6.43
C MET A 1 8.65 28.36 6.05
N ARG A 2 8.45 27.98 4.77
CA ARG A 2 7.24 27.25 4.38
C ARG A 2 7.37 25.82 4.92
N HIS A 3 6.47 25.46 5.82
CA HIS A 3 6.38 24.12 6.39
C HIS A 3 6.11 23.09 5.28
N ASN A 4 7.01 22.13 5.08
CA ASN A 4 6.81 21.07 4.09
C ASN A 4 5.78 20.07 4.65
N PRO A 5 4.60 19.91 4.04
CA PRO A 5 3.54 19.04 4.56
C PRO A 5 3.97 17.57 4.70
N ILE A 6 4.95 17.11 3.90
CA ILE A 6 5.52 15.77 4.00
C ILE A 6 6.13 15.53 5.38
N VAL A 7 6.81 16.54 5.94
CA VAL A 7 7.46 16.45 7.25
C VAL A 7 6.42 16.21 8.34
N PHE A 8 5.29 16.90 8.30
CA PHE A 8 4.22 16.74 9.29
C PHE A 8 3.56 15.36 9.22
N VAL A 9 3.31 14.86 8.02
CA VAL A 9 2.71 13.53 7.81
C VAL A 9 3.64 12.44 8.35
N THR A 10 4.93 12.51 8.03
CA THR A 10 5.92 11.51 8.48
C THR A 10 6.07 11.53 10.00
N TRP A 11 6.22 12.70 10.62
CA TRP A 11 6.30 12.79 12.09
C TRP A 11 5.00 12.36 12.78
N GLY A 12 3.85 12.68 12.19
CA GLY A 12 2.54 12.24 12.68
C GLY A 12 2.44 10.71 12.70
N LEU A 13 2.84 10.03 11.62
CA LEU A 13 2.82 8.57 11.59
C LEU A 13 3.82 7.96 12.58
N LEU A 14 5.04 8.50 12.68
CA LEU A 14 6.04 7.99 13.64
C LEU A 14 5.55 8.14 15.09
N LEU A 15 4.88 9.25 15.40
CA LEU A 15 4.24 9.45 16.70
C LEU A 15 3.13 8.42 16.92
N LEU A 16 2.24 8.21 15.94
CA LEU A 16 1.16 7.22 16.04
C LEU A 16 1.70 5.80 16.22
N ALA A 17 2.73 5.42 15.47
CA ALA A 17 3.41 4.13 15.59
C ALA A 17 4.05 3.95 16.98
N TYR A 18 4.68 5.00 17.51
CA TYR A 18 5.23 4.97 18.87
C TYR A 18 4.12 4.82 19.93
N LEU A 19 2.99 5.51 19.77
CA LEU A 19 1.83 5.36 20.64
C LEU A 19 1.22 3.95 20.54
N GLU A 20 1.10 3.38 19.33
CA GLU A 20 0.68 1.99 19.13
C GLU A 20 1.61 1.03 19.87
N TYR A 21 2.92 1.20 19.76
CA TYR A 21 3.91 0.40 20.47
C TYR A 21 3.72 0.45 22.00
N LEU A 22 3.55 1.64 22.57
CA LEU A 22 3.33 1.79 24.02
C LEU A 22 2.03 1.13 24.48
N LEU A 23 0.96 1.27 23.70
CA LEU A 23 -0.33 0.65 23.99
C LEU A 23 -0.29 -0.88 23.85
N ALA A 24 0.42 -1.39 22.83
CA ALA A 24 0.62 -2.82 22.63
C ALA A 24 1.36 -3.44 23.82
N LYS A 25 2.45 -2.79 24.26
CA LYS A 25 3.22 -3.21 25.44
C LYS A 25 2.35 -3.23 26.70
N LYS A 26 1.51 -2.20 26.91
CA LYS A 26 0.58 -2.16 28.05
C LYS A 26 -0.46 -3.28 28.01
N ARG A 27 -0.87 -3.74 26.83
CA ARG A 27 -1.82 -4.84 26.62
C ARG A 27 -1.15 -6.23 26.57
N GLY A 28 0.16 -6.32 26.75
CA GLY A 28 0.89 -7.58 26.62
C GLY A 28 0.93 -8.14 25.19
N MET A 29 0.67 -7.29 24.19
CA MET A 29 0.71 -7.66 22.77
C MET A 29 2.08 -7.35 22.17
N HIS A 30 2.62 -8.27 21.40
CA HIS A 30 3.89 -8.09 20.69
C HIS A 30 3.62 -7.84 19.20
N VAL A 31 3.48 -6.57 18.82
CA VAL A 31 3.17 -6.16 17.42
C VAL A 31 4.35 -5.49 16.70
N TYR A 32 5.44 -5.21 17.43
CA TYR A 32 6.69 -4.63 16.92
C TYR A 32 7.88 -5.44 17.43
N SER A 33 8.85 -5.71 16.56
CA SER A 33 10.20 -6.13 16.92
C SER A 33 11.23 -5.18 16.35
N ARG A 34 12.43 -5.22 16.94
CA ARG A 34 13.55 -4.41 16.49
C ARG A 34 13.98 -4.76 15.06
N SER A 35 14.09 -6.04 14.72
CA SER A 35 14.57 -6.50 13.40
C SER A 35 13.62 -6.05 12.30
N HIS A 36 12.32 -6.34 12.43
CA HIS A 36 11.31 -5.92 11.47
C HIS A 36 11.20 -4.39 11.35
N THR A 37 11.25 -3.67 12.46
CA THR A 37 11.23 -2.20 12.47
C THR A 37 12.42 -1.62 11.70
N LEU A 38 13.63 -2.11 11.96
CA LEU A 38 14.84 -1.66 11.26
C LEU A 38 14.78 -2.00 9.76
N THR A 39 14.27 -3.18 9.41
CA THR A 39 14.08 -3.57 8.01
C THR A 39 13.08 -2.65 7.31
N THR A 40 11.94 -2.34 7.94
CA THR A 40 10.95 -1.40 7.39
C THR A 40 11.52 0.00 7.23
N ILE A 41 12.30 0.51 8.20
CA ILE A 41 12.98 1.81 8.09
C ILE A 41 13.96 1.80 6.92
N GLY A 42 14.83 0.79 6.81
CA GLY A 42 15.81 0.68 5.73
C GLY A 42 15.16 0.60 4.35
N LEU A 43 14.06 -0.18 4.22
CA LEU A 43 13.25 -0.25 3.01
C LEU A 43 12.64 1.11 2.66
N THR A 44 12.03 1.78 3.65
CA THR A 44 11.42 3.11 3.48
C THR A 44 12.44 4.16 3.03
N ILE A 45 13.64 4.18 3.63
CA ILE A 45 14.69 5.12 3.24
C ILE A 45 15.12 4.89 1.79
N GLY A 46 15.36 3.64 1.40
CA GLY A 46 15.73 3.33 0.02
C GLY A 46 14.59 3.64 -0.96
N HIS A 47 13.34 3.37 -0.58
CA HIS A 47 12.17 3.75 -1.36
C HIS A 47 12.09 5.26 -1.57
N LEU A 48 12.24 6.06 -0.51
CA LEU A 48 12.24 7.51 -0.57
C LEU A 48 13.38 8.04 -1.44
N PHE A 49 14.58 7.46 -1.34
CA PHE A 49 15.69 7.83 -2.19
C PHE A 49 15.36 7.64 -3.67
N VAL A 50 14.83 6.48 -4.07
CA VAL A 50 14.44 6.21 -5.46
C VAL A 50 13.25 7.06 -5.90
N ALA A 51 12.24 7.26 -5.04
CA ALA A 51 11.06 8.05 -5.34
C ALA A 51 11.40 9.54 -5.55
N LEU A 52 12.27 10.10 -4.71
CA LEU A 52 12.67 11.52 -4.80
C LEU A 52 13.65 11.80 -5.94
N THR A 53 14.40 10.80 -6.40
CA THR A 53 15.39 10.99 -7.47
C THR A 53 14.88 10.57 -8.84
N ILE A 54 14.34 9.37 -8.97
CA ILE A 54 14.00 8.82 -10.29
C ILE A 54 12.53 9.05 -10.63
N VAL A 55 11.62 8.73 -9.70
CA VAL A 55 10.18 8.87 -9.96
C VAL A 55 9.81 10.35 -10.08
N HIS A 56 10.34 11.20 -9.23
CA HIS A 56 10.12 12.64 -9.30
C HIS A 56 10.50 13.23 -10.66
N GLU A 57 11.73 12.94 -11.13
CA GLU A 57 12.23 13.40 -12.43
C GLU A 57 11.43 12.80 -13.59
N PHE A 58 11.03 11.53 -13.50
CA PHE A 58 10.18 10.90 -14.50
C PHE A 58 8.80 11.59 -14.59
N LEU A 59 8.18 11.90 -13.46
CA LEU A 59 6.89 12.61 -13.44
C LEU A 59 7.02 14.03 -14.01
N ILE A 60 8.10 14.76 -13.69
CA ILE A 60 8.40 16.06 -14.29
C ILE A 60 8.60 15.93 -15.81
N TYR A 61 9.35 14.92 -16.25
CA TYR A 61 9.57 14.65 -17.66
C TYR A 61 8.26 14.36 -18.39
N VAL A 62 7.41 13.48 -17.85
CA VAL A 62 6.09 13.16 -18.42
C VAL A 62 5.20 14.41 -18.45
N ASP A 63 5.17 15.19 -17.36
CA ASP A 63 4.38 16.41 -17.25
C ASP A 63 4.79 17.46 -18.29
N SER A 64 6.10 17.67 -18.46
CA SER A 64 6.67 18.63 -19.42
C SER A 64 6.58 18.16 -20.88
N SER A 65 6.60 16.84 -21.11
CA SER A 65 6.50 16.24 -22.45
C SER A 65 5.08 16.21 -23.02
N ILE A 66 4.06 16.53 -22.21
CA ILE A 66 2.66 16.61 -22.63
C ILE A 66 2.24 18.09 -22.65
N PRO A 67 2.67 18.87 -23.67
CA PRO A 67 2.27 20.27 -23.79
C PRO A 67 0.76 20.30 -24.07
N ASN A 68 0.02 20.86 -23.12
CA ASN A 68 -1.45 20.82 -23.01
C ASN A 68 -1.98 19.46 -22.56
N LYS A 69 -2.46 19.41 -21.32
CA LYS A 69 -3.15 18.24 -20.77
C LYS A 69 -4.23 17.76 -21.74
N LEU A 70 -4.29 16.46 -22.01
CA LEU A 70 -5.26 15.87 -22.94
C LEU A 70 -6.70 16.16 -22.50
N PHE A 71 -6.90 16.27 -21.18
CA PHE A 71 -8.17 16.61 -20.56
C PHE A 71 -7.97 17.65 -19.47
N THR A 72 -8.95 18.52 -19.26
CA THR A 72 -8.97 19.43 -18.10
C THR A 72 -10.16 19.08 -17.25
N PHE A 73 -9.91 18.77 -15.99
CA PHE A 73 -10.95 18.44 -15.04
C PHE A 73 -11.66 19.71 -14.57
N PRO A 74 -13.00 19.78 -14.59
CA PRO A 74 -13.69 21.00 -14.22
C PRO A 74 -13.45 21.39 -12.76
N ALA A 75 -13.38 22.69 -12.50
CA ALA A 75 -13.28 23.20 -11.14
C ALA A 75 -14.63 23.07 -10.40
N GLY A 76 -14.57 22.98 -9.07
CA GLY A 76 -15.74 22.97 -8.19
C GLY A 76 -15.84 21.74 -7.30
N LEU A 77 -16.56 21.86 -6.19
CA LEU A 77 -16.65 20.82 -5.16
C LEU A 77 -17.21 19.50 -5.69
N PHE A 78 -18.28 19.56 -6.48
CA PHE A 78 -18.90 18.37 -7.09
C PHE A 78 -17.88 17.56 -7.89
N TRP A 79 -17.19 18.23 -8.81
CA TRP A 79 -16.15 17.60 -9.62
C TRP A 79 -15.01 17.10 -8.74
N GLY A 80 -14.54 17.89 -7.77
CA GLY A 80 -13.51 17.46 -6.82
C GLY A 80 -13.85 16.15 -6.10
N ILE A 81 -15.11 15.96 -5.69
CA ILE A 81 -15.60 14.71 -5.09
C ILE A 81 -15.58 13.59 -6.13
N CYS A 82 -16.07 13.83 -7.35
CA CYS A 82 -16.01 12.83 -8.43
C CYS A 82 -14.57 12.38 -8.73
N ALA A 83 -13.62 13.31 -8.80
CA ALA A 83 -12.21 13.00 -8.98
C ALA A 83 -11.66 12.18 -7.81
N PHE A 84 -11.98 12.55 -6.57
CA PHE A 84 -11.56 11.80 -5.39
C PHE A 84 -12.03 10.34 -5.43
N LEU A 85 -13.31 10.13 -5.75
CA LEU A 85 -13.90 8.79 -5.87
C LEU A 85 -13.29 8.01 -7.03
N ALA A 86 -13.04 8.67 -8.17
CA ALA A 86 -12.37 8.04 -9.30
C ALA A 86 -10.93 7.63 -8.97
N LEU A 87 -10.19 8.46 -8.22
CA LEU A 87 -8.84 8.13 -7.75
C LEU A 87 -8.85 6.92 -6.81
N ASP A 88 -9.78 6.85 -5.84
CA ASP A 88 -9.90 5.68 -4.96
C ASP A 88 -10.27 4.43 -5.75
N PHE A 89 -11.14 4.55 -6.75
CA PHE A 89 -11.50 3.42 -7.61
C PHE A 89 -10.32 2.94 -8.47
N LEU A 90 -9.55 3.85 -9.08
CA LEU A 90 -8.34 3.50 -9.82
C LEU A 90 -7.30 2.82 -8.92
N ARG A 91 -7.23 3.25 -7.66
CA ARG A 91 -6.36 2.66 -6.64
C ARG A 91 -6.80 1.25 -6.26
N TYR A 92 -8.10 1.01 -6.11
CA TYR A 92 -8.67 -0.32 -5.96
C TYR A 92 -8.31 -1.24 -7.14
N ILE A 93 -8.46 -0.76 -8.38
CA ILE A 93 -8.08 -1.54 -9.58
C ILE A 93 -6.59 -1.87 -9.55
N ALA A 94 -5.72 -0.87 -9.37
CA ALA A 94 -4.28 -1.06 -9.34
C ALA A 94 -3.89 -2.09 -8.27
N HIS A 95 -4.48 -1.98 -7.07
CA HIS A 95 -4.23 -2.90 -5.98
C HIS A 95 -4.67 -4.33 -6.31
N ARG A 96 -5.88 -4.50 -6.86
CA ARG A 96 -6.35 -5.82 -7.32
C ARG A 96 -5.44 -6.40 -8.41
N MET A 97 -4.99 -5.59 -9.38
CA MET A 97 -4.07 -6.04 -10.42
C MET A 97 -2.71 -6.46 -9.85
N SER A 98 -2.25 -5.81 -8.78
CA SER A 98 -1.03 -6.20 -8.05
C SER A 98 -1.08 -7.58 -7.43
N HIS A 99 -2.28 -8.12 -7.16
CA HIS A 99 -2.45 -9.50 -6.70
C HIS A 99 -2.64 -10.51 -7.84
N LYS A 100 -2.77 -10.05 -9.10
CA LYS A 100 -3.05 -10.91 -10.27
C LYS A 100 -1.95 -10.91 -11.33
N ILE A 101 -1.16 -9.85 -11.43
CA ILE A 101 -0.07 -9.72 -12.40
C ILE A 101 1.27 -9.89 -11.67
N GLY A 102 2.08 -10.87 -12.10
CA GLY A 102 3.33 -11.21 -11.41
C GLY A 102 4.33 -10.07 -11.23
N ILE A 103 4.45 -9.17 -12.21
CA ILE A 103 5.36 -8.02 -12.10
C ILE A 103 4.86 -6.95 -11.12
N LEU A 104 3.55 -6.74 -11.03
CA LEU A 104 2.94 -5.86 -10.05
C LEU A 104 2.99 -6.51 -8.64
N TRP A 105 2.81 -7.82 -8.57
CA TRP A 105 3.01 -8.61 -7.35
C TRP A 105 4.44 -8.53 -6.85
N ALA A 106 5.45 -8.57 -7.72
CA ALA A 106 6.86 -8.48 -7.29
C ALA A 106 7.17 -7.18 -6.56
N GLU A 107 6.53 -6.07 -6.94
CA GLU A 107 6.58 -4.80 -6.22
C GLU A 107 5.82 -4.88 -4.89
N HIS A 108 4.58 -5.37 -4.97
CA HIS A 108 3.64 -5.35 -3.85
C HIS A 108 3.93 -6.40 -2.76
N ALA A 109 4.58 -7.51 -3.11
CA ALA A 109 4.90 -8.59 -2.18
C ALA A 109 5.81 -8.15 -1.03
N VAL A 110 6.63 -7.11 -1.23
CA VAL A 110 7.48 -6.56 -0.16
C VAL A 110 6.62 -6.03 1.00
N HIS A 111 5.46 -5.46 0.68
CA HIS A 111 4.47 -5.00 1.64
C HIS A 111 3.83 -6.17 2.41
N HIS A 112 3.43 -7.22 1.69
CA HIS A 112 2.86 -8.43 2.29
C HIS A 112 3.87 -9.33 3.02
N ALA A 113 5.18 -9.11 2.84
CA ALA A 113 6.21 -9.97 3.43
C ALA A 113 6.39 -9.82 4.94
N SER A 114 5.82 -8.78 5.57
CA SER A 114 5.94 -8.62 7.02
C SER A 114 5.05 -9.61 7.76
N VAL A 115 5.65 -10.38 8.70
CA VAL A 115 4.88 -11.15 9.69
C VAL A 115 4.32 -10.26 10.80
N GLU A 116 4.84 -9.03 10.93
CA GLU A 116 4.30 -8.01 11.83
C GLU A 116 3.27 -7.14 11.11
N PHE A 117 2.14 -6.91 11.77
CA PHE A 117 1.03 -6.12 11.27
C PHE A 117 0.78 -4.94 12.21
N ASN A 118 1.35 -3.78 11.88
CA ASN A 118 1.29 -2.59 12.70
C ASN A 118 1.29 -1.33 11.81
N LEU A 119 1.14 -0.13 12.39
CA LEU A 119 1.04 1.12 11.63
C LEU A 119 2.20 1.36 10.64
N THR A 120 3.38 0.80 10.89
CA THR A 120 4.54 0.96 10.00
C THR A 120 4.57 -0.02 8.85
N THR A 121 3.75 -1.08 8.86
CA THR A 121 3.61 -2.04 7.75
C THR A 121 3.22 -1.32 6.45
N HIS A 122 2.44 -0.24 6.53
CA HIS A 122 2.13 0.63 5.39
C HIS A 122 3.37 1.19 4.67
N LEU A 123 4.45 1.47 5.41
CA LEU A 123 5.69 2.03 4.86
C LEU A 123 6.60 0.99 4.21
N ARG A 124 6.35 -0.30 4.48
CA ARG A 124 7.19 -1.39 4.00
C ARG A 124 6.99 -1.59 2.50
N THR A 125 7.88 -0.97 1.72
CA THR A 125 7.82 -0.96 0.25
C THR A 125 9.18 -1.32 -0.34
N GLY A 126 9.19 -1.94 -1.52
CA GLY A 126 10.42 -2.25 -2.24
C GLY A 126 11.10 -1.00 -2.80
N TRP A 127 12.34 -1.16 -3.26
CA TRP A 127 13.10 -0.08 -3.92
C TRP A 127 12.77 0.06 -5.41
N VAL A 128 12.16 -0.95 -6.02
CA VAL A 128 11.71 -0.89 -7.42
C VAL A 128 10.29 -0.31 -7.44
N VAL A 129 10.19 0.97 -7.77
CA VAL A 129 8.95 1.78 -7.62
C VAL A 129 8.25 2.14 -8.93
N PHE A 130 8.85 1.81 -10.08
CA PHE A 130 8.35 2.15 -11.41
C PHE A 130 6.99 1.52 -11.77
N MET A 131 6.45 0.65 -10.93
CA MET A 131 5.18 -0.03 -11.17
C MET A 131 4.30 -0.06 -9.93
N SER A 132 4.61 0.77 -8.93
CA SER A 132 3.79 0.86 -7.73
C SER A 132 2.37 1.29 -8.07
N ASN A 133 1.41 0.79 -7.30
CA ASN A 133 0.01 1.16 -7.43
C ASN A 133 -0.19 2.70 -7.45
N GLY A 134 0.70 3.46 -6.78
CA GLY A 134 0.61 4.93 -6.70
C GLY A 134 1.14 5.60 -7.97
N MET A 135 2.22 5.07 -8.54
CA MET A 135 2.81 5.62 -9.74
C MET A 135 1.91 5.42 -10.98
N LEU A 136 1.22 4.28 -11.09
CA LEU A 136 0.26 4.05 -12.18
C LEU A 136 -0.84 5.13 -12.19
N VAL A 137 -1.37 5.46 -11.01
CA VAL A 137 -2.39 6.50 -10.85
C VAL A 137 -1.80 7.89 -11.11
N ALA A 138 -0.59 8.16 -10.62
CA ALA A 138 0.09 9.44 -10.86
C ALA A 138 0.33 9.70 -12.36
N VAL A 139 0.79 8.69 -13.11
CA VAL A 139 1.01 8.79 -14.56
C VAL A 139 -0.29 9.07 -15.29
N ILE A 140 -1.39 8.36 -14.98
CA ILE A 140 -2.71 8.65 -15.56
C ILE A 140 -3.11 10.11 -15.31
N CYS A 141 -2.81 10.63 -14.12
CA CYS A 141 -3.14 12.00 -13.76
C CYS A 141 -2.26 13.05 -14.44
N CYS A 142 -1.04 12.70 -14.89
CA CYS A 142 -0.23 13.61 -15.69
C CYS A 142 -0.92 14.00 -17.02
N PHE A 143 -1.90 13.23 -17.49
CA PHE A 143 -2.68 13.56 -18.69
C PHE A 143 -3.89 14.47 -18.42
N VAL A 144 -4.22 14.74 -17.15
CA VAL A 144 -5.43 15.46 -16.75
C VAL A 144 -5.09 16.71 -15.93
N GLY A 145 -5.42 17.88 -16.46
CA GLY A 145 -5.25 19.17 -15.79
C GLY A 145 -6.27 19.37 -14.66
N GLY A 146 -5.90 20.16 -13.64
CA GLY A 146 -6.82 20.56 -12.58
C GLY A 146 -6.99 19.57 -11.42
N LEU A 147 -6.31 18.41 -11.44
CA LEU A 147 -6.42 17.39 -10.39
C LEU A 147 -5.46 17.55 -9.20
N TYR A 148 -4.45 18.42 -9.30
CA TYR A 148 -3.35 18.48 -8.32
C TYR A 148 -3.83 18.58 -6.87
N THR A 149 -4.74 19.51 -6.57
CA THR A 149 -5.27 19.69 -5.22
C THR A 149 -6.01 18.45 -4.73
N VAL A 150 -6.81 17.81 -5.59
CA VAL A 150 -7.55 16.59 -5.24
C VAL A 150 -6.59 15.43 -4.99
N LEU A 151 -5.54 15.28 -5.79
CA LEU A 151 -4.50 14.26 -5.61
C LEU A 151 -3.80 14.40 -4.27
N VAL A 152 -3.39 15.62 -3.90
CA VAL A 152 -2.72 15.87 -2.61
C VAL A 152 -3.63 15.50 -1.45
N ILE A 153 -4.90 15.92 -1.50
CA ILE A 153 -5.89 15.58 -0.45
C ILE A 153 -6.14 14.08 -0.41
N TYR A 154 -6.30 13.43 -1.57
CA TYR A 154 -6.51 12.00 -1.70
C TYR A 154 -5.37 11.20 -1.08
N TYR A 155 -4.13 11.45 -1.49
CA TYR A 155 -2.97 10.72 -0.97
C TYR A 155 -2.73 11.00 0.51
N PHE A 156 -3.01 12.21 1.00
CA PHE A 156 -2.96 12.51 2.42
C PHE A 156 -3.95 11.64 3.20
N ILE A 157 -5.23 11.63 2.82
CA ILE A 157 -6.26 10.83 3.50
C ILE A 157 -5.95 9.33 3.38
N GLN A 158 -5.60 8.87 2.18
CA GLN A 158 -5.26 7.48 1.90
C GLN A 158 -4.11 7.00 2.78
N PHE A 159 -3.08 7.82 2.97
CA PHE A 159 -1.93 7.47 3.81
C PHE A 159 -2.36 7.20 5.27
N PHE A 160 -3.20 8.05 5.85
CA PHE A 160 -3.68 7.85 7.23
C PHE A 160 -4.62 6.65 7.34
N VAL A 161 -5.58 6.52 6.42
CA VAL A 161 -6.53 5.40 6.43
C VAL A 161 -5.78 4.08 6.29
N GLN A 162 -4.83 3.99 5.37
CA GLN A 162 -4.05 2.79 5.13
C GLN A 162 -3.07 2.50 6.26
N SER A 163 -2.42 3.50 6.83
CA SER A 163 -1.59 3.29 8.03
C SER A 163 -2.43 2.71 9.16
N LEU A 164 -3.59 3.32 9.46
CA LEU A 164 -4.50 2.84 10.50
C LEU A 164 -5.03 1.43 10.23
N ALA A 165 -5.30 1.09 8.96
CA ALA A 165 -5.76 -0.24 8.55
C ALA A 165 -4.77 -1.36 8.92
N HIS A 166 -3.50 -1.05 9.20
CA HIS A 166 -2.53 -2.04 9.64
C HIS A 166 -2.50 -2.28 11.16
N SER A 167 -3.38 -1.65 11.93
CA SER A 167 -3.35 -1.81 13.40
C SER A 167 -3.92 -3.16 13.85
N GLN A 168 -3.13 -3.94 14.59
CA GLN A 168 -3.64 -5.10 15.34
C GLN A 168 -4.44 -4.70 16.60
N LEU A 169 -4.26 -3.49 17.11
CA LEU A 169 -4.88 -3.03 18.36
C LEU A 169 -6.34 -2.63 18.19
N ILE A 170 -6.75 -2.34 16.96
CA ILE A 170 -8.11 -1.98 16.58
C ILE A 170 -8.76 -3.23 15.98
N HIS A 171 -9.64 -3.88 16.75
CA HIS A 171 -10.29 -5.09 16.31
C HIS A 171 -11.40 -4.80 15.27
N LYS A 172 -12.43 -4.03 15.65
CA LYS A 172 -13.54 -3.64 14.77
C LYS A 172 -13.80 -2.15 14.86
N MET A 173 -14.33 -1.56 13.78
CA MET A 173 -14.70 -0.13 13.73
C MET A 173 -16.21 0.10 13.54
N GLY A 174 -17.03 -0.94 13.75
CA GLY A 174 -18.50 -0.83 13.72
C GLY A 174 -19.02 -0.35 12.37
N ILE A 175 -19.84 0.69 12.36
CA ILE A 175 -20.48 1.21 11.14
C ILE A 175 -19.47 1.62 10.06
N LEU A 176 -18.25 2.02 10.44
CA LEU A 176 -17.22 2.40 9.46
C LEU A 176 -16.85 1.23 8.55
N GLU A 177 -16.98 -0.02 9.01
CA GLU A 177 -16.73 -1.22 8.19
C GLU A 177 -17.76 -1.39 7.05
N SER A 178 -18.86 -0.65 7.10
CA SER A 178 -19.85 -0.69 6.03
C SER A 178 -19.39 0.07 4.77
N PHE A 179 -18.55 1.11 4.90
CA PHE A 179 -18.16 1.95 3.77
C PHE A 179 -16.66 2.29 3.69
N MET A 180 -15.89 2.23 4.77
CA MET A 180 -14.45 2.44 4.78
C MET A 180 -13.66 1.15 4.93
N VAL A 181 -12.43 1.16 4.43
CA VAL A 181 -11.42 0.17 4.77
C VAL A 181 -11.05 0.33 6.23
N THR A 182 -10.94 -0.79 6.94
CA THR A 182 -10.67 -0.84 8.37
C THR A 182 -9.64 -1.93 8.66
N PRO A 183 -9.10 -1.99 9.88
CA PRO A 183 -8.14 -3.02 10.22
C PRO A 183 -8.65 -4.46 10.09
N SER A 184 -9.94 -4.69 10.32
CA SER A 184 -10.51 -6.03 10.13
C SER A 184 -10.51 -6.46 8.67
N HIS A 185 -10.85 -5.55 7.75
CA HIS A 185 -10.78 -5.82 6.31
C HIS A 185 -9.35 -6.11 5.87
N HIS A 186 -8.41 -5.31 6.36
CA HIS A 186 -7.03 -5.36 5.89
C HIS A 186 -6.23 -6.51 6.52
N ARG A 187 -6.59 -6.98 7.71
CA ARG A 187 -6.06 -8.24 8.25
C ARG A 187 -6.42 -9.44 7.40
N VAL A 188 -7.64 -9.51 6.87
CA VAL A 188 -8.05 -10.56 5.92
C VAL A 188 -7.18 -10.49 4.66
N HIS A 189 -6.98 -9.29 4.14
CA HIS A 189 -6.14 -9.04 2.97
C HIS A 189 -4.68 -9.47 3.18
N HIS A 190 -4.11 -9.15 4.35
CA HIS A 190 -2.73 -9.50 4.69
C HIS A 190 -2.55 -10.91 5.26
N SER A 191 -3.63 -11.67 5.41
CA SER A 191 -3.59 -13.00 6.01
C SER A 191 -2.59 -13.90 5.30
N ALA A 192 -1.84 -14.69 6.06
CA ALA A 192 -1.03 -15.76 5.50
C ALA A 192 -1.89 -16.88 4.87
N ASP A 193 -3.17 -16.98 5.25
CA ASP A 193 -4.12 -17.93 4.68
C ASP A 193 -4.52 -17.52 3.25
N ARG A 194 -4.05 -18.31 2.27
CA ARG A 194 -4.29 -18.08 0.85
C ARG A 194 -5.76 -18.23 0.45
N ALA A 195 -6.60 -18.87 1.27
CA ALA A 195 -8.03 -18.95 1.01
C ALA A 195 -8.75 -17.59 1.15
N VAL A 196 -8.16 -16.65 1.91
CA VAL A 196 -8.78 -15.34 2.18
C VAL A 196 -7.92 -14.14 1.77
N HIS A 197 -6.62 -14.33 1.55
CA HIS A 197 -5.64 -13.30 1.16
C HIS A 197 -6.09 -12.41 -0.01
N ASP A 198 -6.62 -13.02 -1.08
CA ASP A 198 -7.00 -12.34 -2.33
C ASP A 198 -8.38 -11.62 -2.23
N HIS A 199 -8.60 -10.84 -1.18
CA HIS A 199 -9.85 -10.10 -0.93
C HIS A 199 -9.56 -8.73 -0.31
N ASN A 200 -10.55 -7.84 -0.32
CA ASN A 200 -10.51 -6.51 0.32
C ASN A 200 -9.39 -5.60 -0.21
N TYR A 201 -9.39 -5.33 -1.52
CA TYR A 201 -8.39 -4.51 -2.21
C TYR A 201 -8.61 -3.00 -2.06
N GLY A 202 -9.69 -2.54 -1.44
CA GLY A 202 -9.99 -1.13 -1.25
C GLY A 202 -8.87 -0.38 -0.52
N THR A 203 -8.73 0.92 -0.83
CA THR A 203 -7.74 1.80 -0.18
C THR A 203 -8.35 2.73 0.85
N ILE A 204 -9.35 3.54 0.48
CA ILE A 204 -10.12 4.33 1.45
C ILE A 204 -11.48 3.69 1.67
N PHE A 205 -12.18 3.37 0.59
CA PHE A 205 -13.53 2.82 0.65
C PHE A 205 -13.53 1.30 0.39
N ILE A 206 -14.21 0.56 1.27
CA ILE A 206 -14.46 -0.89 1.09
C ILE A 206 -15.63 -1.14 0.11
N VAL A 207 -16.34 -0.07 -0.27
CA VAL A 207 -17.51 -0.14 -1.16
C VAL A 207 -17.15 -0.79 -2.48
N TRP A 208 -15.96 -0.55 -3.03
CA TRP A 208 -15.52 -1.17 -4.27
C TRP A 208 -15.47 -2.69 -4.17
N ASP A 209 -14.92 -3.24 -3.08
CA ASP A 209 -14.89 -4.68 -2.88
C ASP A 209 -16.29 -5.29 -2.81
N LYS A 210 -17.24 -4.58 -2.20
CA LYS A 210 -18.64 -5.02 -2.10
C LYS A 210 -19.34 -4.97 -3.46
N LEU A 211 -19.08 -3.92 -4.25
CA LEU A 211 -19.64 -3.76 -5.58
C LEU A 211 -19.10 -4.79 -6.58
N PHE A 212 -17.81 -5.12 -6.48
CA PHE A 212 -17.13 -6.02 -7.43
C PHE A 212 -16.94 -7.45 -6.92
N GLY A 213 -17.55 -7.79 -5.79
CA GLY A 213 -17.57 -9.16 -5.26
C GLY A 213 -16.22 -9.67 -4.73
N THR A 214 -15.31 -8.78 -4.35
CA THR A 214 -14.01 -9.12 -3.73
C THR A 214 -13.99 -8.89 -2.22
N PHE A 215 -15.13 -8.54 -1.64
CA PHE A 215 -15.27 -8.34 -0.20
C PHE A 215 -15.29 -9.68 0.55
N LYS A 216 -14.49 -9.77 1.60
CA LYS A 216 -14.49 -10.89 2.56
C LYS A 216 -14.47 -10.34 3.98
N PRO A 217 -15.49 -10.61 4.81
CA PRO A 217 -15.45 -10.22 6.22
C PRO A 217 -14.39 -11.05 6.96
N GLU A 218 -13.78 -10.45 7.98
CA GLU A 218 -12.96 -11.19 8.94
C GLU A 218 -13.83 -12.20 9.69
N GLY A 219 -13.34 -13.43 9.81
CA GLY A 219 -14.01 -14.53 10.50
C GLY A 219 -14.19 -14.28 12.01
N PRO A 220 -14.78 -15.25 12.73
CA PRO A 220 -15.02 -15.12 14.17
C PRO A 220 -13.72 -15.10 14.99
N ILE A 221 -12.66 -15.71 14.47
CA ILE A 221 -11.31 -15.66 15.04
C ILE A 221 -10.54 -14.58 14.28
N GLN A 222 -9.93 -13.66 15.02
CA GLN A 222 -9.10 -12.61 14.44
C GLN A 222 -7.94 -13.23 13.65
N THR A 223 -7.65 -12.71 12.47
CA THR A 223 -6.44 -13.13 11.75
C THR A 223 -5.21 -12.63 12.51
N THR A 224 -4.30 -13.54 12.84
CA THR A 224 -3.06 -13.23 13.59
C THR A 224 -1.80 -13.66 12.87
N GLU A 225 -1.92 -14.40 11.76
CA GLU A 225 -0.80 -14.87 10.96
C GLU A 225 -0.71 -14.05 9.68
N PHE A 226 0.45 -13.43 9.47
CA PHE A 226 0.74 -12.55 8.34
C PHE A 226 2.09 -12.94 7.74
N GLY A 227 2.43 -12.33 6.61
CA GLY A 227 3.68 -12.58 5.92
C GLY A 227 3.53 -13.55 4.76
N LEU A 228 4.61 -13.70 4.00
CA LEU A 228 4.68 -14.63 2.88
C LEU A 228 5.63 -15.76 3.25
N ALA A 229 5.26 -17.00 2.93
CA ALA A 229 6.07 -18.18 3.25
C ALA A 229 7.48 -18.17 2.63
N TYR A 230 7.65 -17.43 1.53
CA TYR A 230 8.92 -17.26 0.82
C TYR A 230 9.59 -15.89 1.08
N ALA A 231 9.10 -15.13 2.06
CA ALA A 231 9.74 -13.89 2.48
C ALA A 231 11.08 -14.20 3.18
N PRO A 232 12.08 -13.32 3.06
CA PRO A 232 13.32 -13.46 3.81
C PRO A 232 13.09 -13.36 5.32
N GLU A 233 13.89 -14.10 6.10
CA GLU A 233 13.98 -13.96 7.55
C GLU A 233 14.31 -12.51 7.95
N ALA A 234 13.92 -12.11 9.16
CA ALA A 234 14.01 -10.72 9.62
C ALA A 234 15.44 -10.17 9.64
N GLU A 235 16.44 -11.02 9.91
CA GLU A 235 17.86 -10.66 9.94
C GLU A 235 18.53 -10.68 8.56
N ALA A 236 17.80 -11.02 7.50
CA ALA A 236 18.35 -11.02 6.16
C ALA A 236 18.82 -9.60 5.75
N PRO A 237 19.87 -9.48 4.92
CA PRO A 237 20.29 -8.19 4.38
C PRO A 237 19.16 -7.45 3.67
N LEU A 238 19.10 -6.12 3.82
CA LEU A 238 18.01 -5.28 3.27
C LEU A 238 17.73 -5.53 1.79
N TRP A 239 18.76 -5.74 0.97
CA TRP A 239 18.59 -6.01 -0.45
C TRP A 239 17.79 -7.30 -0.70
N LYS A 240 17.89 -8.32 0.15
CA LYS A 240 17.05 -9.52 0.02
C LYS A 240 15.59 -9.16 0.23
N HIS A 241 15.26 -8.36 1.23
CA HIS A 241 13.88 -7.89 1.43
C HIS A 241 13.39 -7.00 0.28
N ALA A 242 14.26 -6.16 -0.29
CA ALA A 242 13.90 -5.28 -1.40
C ALA A 242 13.65 -6.04 -2.72
N PHE A 243 14.34 -7.17 -2.93
CA PHE A 243 14.38 -7.86 -4.22
C PHE A 243 13.90 -9.32 -4.23
N PHE A 244 13.52 -9.93 -3.10
CA PHE A 244 13.16 -11.37 -3.08
C PHE A 244 12.04 -11.72 -4.06
N ALA A 245 10.98 -10.91 -4.14
CA ALA A 245 9.86 -11.17 -5.02
C ALA A 245 10.18 -10.90 -6.50
N TRP A 246 11.13 -10.00 -6.78
CA TRP A 246 11.68 -9.81 -8.13
C TRP A 246 12.54 -11.00 -8.56
N ILE A 247 13.37 -11.50 -7.65
CA ILE A 247 14.18 -12.70 -7.87
C ILE A 247 13.25 -13.90 -8.08
N ASP A 248 12.19 -14.04 -7.27
CA ASP A 248 11.18 -15.08 -7.44
C ASP A 248 10.41 -14.94 -8.75
N LEU A 249 10.07 -13.72 -9.18
CA LEU A 249 9.46 -13.49 -10.49
C LEU A 249 10.38 -13.95 -11.63
N ILE A 250 11.66 -13.53 -11.61
CA ILE A 250 12.63 -13.88 -12.65
C ILE A 250 12.90 -15.38 -12.66
N LYS A 251 13.15 -15.96 -11.48
CA LYS A 251 13.34 -17.41 -11.32
C LYS A 251 12.06 -18.18 -11.62
N GLY A 252 10.90 -17.60 -11.34
CA GLY A 252 9.57 -18.14 -11.57
C GLY A 252 9.19 -18.12 -13.05
N TYR A 253 9.62 -17.12 -13.82
CA TYR A 253 9.57 -17.15 -15.29
C TYR A 253 10.59 -18.13 -15.86
N ALA A 254 11.80 -18.20 -15.30
CA ALA A 254 12.77 -19.24 -15.65
C ALA A 254 12.25 -20.65 -15.31
N ASN A 255 11.48 -20.79 -14.22
CA ASN A 255 10.84 -22.02 -13.78
C ASN A 255 9.48 -22.25 -14.45
N LYS A 256 8.81 -21.25 -15.06
CA LYS A 256 7.56 -21.41 -15.84
C LYS A 256 7.83 -21.90 -17.25
N ALA A 257 9.05 -21.72 -17.78
CA ALA A 257 9.54 -22.54 -18.88
C ALA A 257 9.64 -24.04 -18.50
N LEU A 258 9.54 -24.37 -17.21
CA LEU A 258 9.56 -25.73 -16.67
C LEU A 258 8.28 -26.16 -15.89
N ASN A 259 7.37 -25.24 -15.50
CA ASN A 259 6.22 -25.49 -14.61
C ASN A 259 4.93 -24.81 -15.10
N ALA A 260 4.57 -25.04 -16.36
CA ALA A 260 3.22 -24.78 -16.86
C ALA A 260 2.22 -25.83 -16.31
N SER A 261 1.95 -25.85 -14.98
CA SER A 261 1.01 -26.83 -14.39
C SER A 261 0.60 -26.57 -12.93
N ARG A 262 0.18 -25.35 -12.55
CA ARG A 262 -0.53 -25.08 -11.28
C ARG A 262 -1.45 -23.87 -11.49
N ILE A 263 -2.66 -23.98 -12.07
CA ILE A 263 -3.94 -24.42 -11.43
C ILE A 263 -3.90 -24.37 -9.91
#